data_AF-A0A820XPU0-F1
#
_entry.id   AF-A0A820XPU0-F1
#
_cell.length_a   1.000
_cell.length_b   1.000
_cell.length_c   1.000
_cell.angle_alpha   90.00
_cell.angle_beta   90.00
_cell.angle_gamma   90.00
#
_symmetry.space_group_name_H-M   'P 1'
#
loop_
_entity.id
_entity.type
_entity.pdbx_description
1 polymer ?
#
loop_
_entity_poly.entity_id
_entity_poly.type
_entity_poly.pdbx_seq_one_letter_code
_entity_poly.pdbx_strand_id
1 'polypeptide(L)'
;WMRKYIGMVIIAVNQLWSTWEIEDQFDKIIKHNQRSAMKTYVKQINSQIEEIAIEMRIFLKPNEYNKFEIVLTIDVHTRDTVDILIRDGINKSHDFSWQCQLRV
;
A
#
# COMPACT_ATOMS: atom_id res chain seq x y z
N TRP A 1 -4.99 10.20 -10.48
CA TRP A 1 -5.03 9.24 -11.60
C TRP A 1 -6.29 8.36 -11.57
N MET A 2 -6.82 8.03 -10.39
CA MET A 2 -8.05 7.24 -10.18
C MET A 2 -9.30 7.74 -10.96
N ARG A 3 -9.42 9.04 -11.23
CA ARG A 3 -10.53 9.58 -12.03
C ARG A 3 -10.44 9.24 -13.54
N LYS A 4 -9.23 8.97 -14.05
CA LYS A 4 -8.97 8.78 -15.49
C LYS A 4 -9.21 7.35 -15.97
N TYR A 5 -9.19 6.38 -15.07
CA TYR A 5 -9.22 4.95 -15.42
C TYR A 5 -10.45 4.24 -14.84
N ILE A 6 -10.76 3.06 -15.38
CA ILE A 6 -11.82 2.18 -14.87
C ILE A 6 -11.39 1.54 -13.55
N GLY A 7 -12.36 1.20 -12.69
CA GLY A 7 -12.09 0.66 -11.36
C GLY A 7 -11.21 -0.59 -11.36
N MET A 8 -11.44 -1.54 -12.26
CA MET A 8 -10.66 -2.78 -12.33
C MET A 8 -9.18 -2.55 -12.62
N VAL A 9 -8.85 -1.58 -13.50
CA VAL A 9 -7.46 -1.23 -13.81
C VAL A 9 -6.80 -0.58 -12.59
N ILE A 10 -7.55 0.27 -11.88
CA ILE A 10 -7.06 0.94 -10.67
C ILE A 10 -6.68 -0.08 -9.60
N ILE A 11 -7.55 -1.05 -9.34
CA ILE A 11 -7.33 -2.12 -8.35
C ILE A 11 -6.07 -2.92 -8.71
N ALA A 12 -5.96 -3.38 -9.95
CA ALA A 12 -4.83 -4.20 -10.39
C ALA A 12 -3.49 -3.45 -10.29
N VAL A 13 -3.47 -2.18 -10.72
CA VAL A 13 -2.25 -1.35 -10.64
C VAL A 13 -1.90 -1.03 -9.19
N ASN A 14 -2.89 -0.78 -8.32
CA ASN A 14 -2.63 -0.53 -6.91
C ASN A 14 -1.97 -1.75 -6.25
N GLN A 15 -2.51 -2.95 -6.49
CA GLN A 15 -1.96 -4.20 -5.93
C GLN A 15 -0.53 -4.47 -6.42
N LEU A 16 -0.27 -4.26 -7.72
CA LEU A 16 1.06 -4.40 -8.31
C LEU A 16 2.05 -3.41 -7.69
N TRP A 17 1.63 -2.14 -7.58
CA TRP A 17 2.47 -1.07 -7.05
C TRP A 17 2.82 -1.31 -5.58
N SER A 18 1.84 -1.66 -4.76
CA SER A 18 2.04 -1.99 -3.34
C SER A 18 3.00 -3.17 -3.16
N THR A 19 2.87 -4.21 -3.98
CA THR A 19 3.78 -5.37 -3.95
C THR A 19 5.21 -4.94 -4.24
N TRP A 20 5.41 -4.18 -5.33
CA TRP A 20 6.72 -3.71 -5.73
C TRP A 20 7.36 -2.77 -4.68
N GLU A 21 6.59 -1.84 -4.12
CA GLU A 21 7.11 -0.89 -3.12
C GLU A 21 7.59 -1.57 -1.84
N ILE A 22 6.88 -2.60 -1.36
CA ILE A 22 7.28 -3.38 -0.18
C ILE A 22 8.56 -4.17 -0.48
N GLU A 23 8.68 -4.77 -1.66
CA GLU A 23 9.91 -5.46 -2.08
C GLU A 23 11.10 -4.50 -2.19
N ASP A 24 10.89 -3.31 -2.73
CA ASP A 24 11.89 -2.25 -2.76
C ASP A 24 12.31 -1.80 -1.34
N GLN A 25 11.40 -1.78 -0.36
CA GLN A 25 11.78 -1.52 1.04
C GLN A 25 12.68 -2.63 1.60
N PHE A 26 12.40 -3.91 1.31
CA PHE A 26 13.28 -5.00 1.72
C PHE A 26 14.67 -4.85 1.10
N ASP A 27 14.74 -4.50 -0.18
CA ASP A 27 16.00 -4.22 -0.87
C ASP A 27 16.75 -3.04 -0.26
N LYS A 28 16.07 -1.94 0.12
CA LYS A 28 16.67 -0.81 0.83
C LYS A 28 17.25 -1.19 2.19
N ILE A 29 16.58 -2.07 2.92
CA ILE A 29 17.07 -2.55 4.22
C ILE A 29 18.35 -3.39 4.03
N ILE A 30 18.36 -4.31 3.05
CA ILE A 30 19.44 -5.28 2.86
C ILE A 30 20.63 -4.67 2.10
N LYS A 31 20.38 -4.04 0.94
CA LYS A 31 21.41 -3.54 0.02
C LYS A 31 21.95 -2.18 0.42
N HIS A 32 21.11 -1.32 1.00
CA HIS A 32 21.46 0.06 1.37
C HIS A 32 21.59 0.28 2.88
N ASN A 33 21.44 -0.78 3.70
CA ASN A 33 21.51 -0.73 5.16
C ASN A 33 20.53 0.30 5.80
N GLN A 34 19.42 0.61 5.11
CA GLN A 34 18.42 1.59 5.57
C GLN A 34 17.41 0.92 6.51
N ARG A 35 17.79 0.71 7.77
CA ARG A 35 16.94 0.00 8.76
C ARG A 35 15.58 0.65 9.05
N SER A 36 15.42 1.94 8.74
CA SER A 36 14.18 2.67 8.94
C SER A 36 13.29 2.73 7.69
N ALA A 37 13.69 2.14 6.57
CA ALA A 37 12.95 2.23 5.29
C ALA A 37 11.47 1.87 5.44
N MET A 38 11.17 0.72 6.04
CA MET A 38 9.78 0.27 6.27
C MET A 38 8.98 1.22 7.17
N LYS A 39 9.61 1.80 8.21
CA LYS A 39 8.95 2.78 9.10
C LYS A 39 8.65 4.09 8.39
N THR A 40 9.53 4.52 7.49
CA THR A 40 9.29 5.69 6.63
C THR A 40 8.16 5.41 5.65
N TYR A 41 8.13 4.20 5.07
CA TYR A 41 7.10 3.79 4.13
C TYR A 41 5.70 3.76 4.76
N VAL A 42 5.54 3.23 5.97
CA VAL A 42 4.25 3.29 6.70
C VAL A 42 3.75 4.71 6.90
N LYS A 43 4.64 5.67 7.16
CA LYS A 43 4.24 7.08 7.25
C LYS A 43 3.72 7.63 5.92
N GLN A 44 4.31 7.20 4.80
CA GLN A 44 3.87 7.57 3.46
C GLN A 44 2.49 7.00 3.16
N ILE A 45 2.26 5.71 3.41
CA ILE A 45 0.95 5.07 3.22
C ILE A 45 -0.12 5.76 4.08
N ASN A 46 0.19 6.05 5.35
CA ASN A 46 -0.76 6.74 6.23
C ASN A 46 -1.13 8.13 5.70
N SER A 47 -0.17 8.89 5.15
CA SER A 47 -0.45 10.18 4.50
C SER A 47 -1.38 10.00 3.29
N GLN A 48 -1.12 9.00 2.44
CA GLN A 48 -1.96 8.71 1.26
C GLN A 48 -3.39 8.32 1.65
N ILE A 49 -3.55 7.47 2.67
CA ILE A 49 -4.85 7.09 3.24
C ILE A 49 -5.60 8.33 3.73
N GLU A 50 -4.91 9.25 4.44
CA GLU A 50 -5.52 10.49 4.92
C GLU A 50 -5.94 11.41 3.77
N GLU A 51 -5.13 11.55 2.74
CA GLU A 51 -5.44 12.32 1.53
C GLU A 51 -6.69 11.77 0.82
N ILE A 52 -6.76 10.45 0.64
CA ILE A 52 -7.92 9.77 0.04
C ILE A 52 -9.17 9.97 0.90
N ALA A 53 -9.04 9.81 2.22
CA ALA A 53 -10.14 9.99 3.17
C ALA A 53 -10.67 11.43 3.16
N ILE A 54 -9.81 12.44 2.99
CA ILE A 54 -10.20 13.83 2.84
C ILE A 54 -10.92 14.05 1.51
N GLU A 55 -10.41 13.51 0.39
CA GLU A 55 -11.05 13.66 -0.92
C GLU A 55 -12.46 13.03 -0.94
N MET A 56 -12.66 11.91 -0.25
CA MET A 56 -13.97 11.25 -0.13
C MET A 56 -15.00 12.05 0.69
N ARG A 57 -14.59 13.04 1.50
CA ARG A 57 -15.51 13.92 2.25
C ARG A 57 -16.18 14.97 1.35
N ILE A 58 -15.65 15.20 0.15
CA ILE A 58 -16.23 16.10 -0.83
C ILE A 58 -17.31 15.35 -1.63
N PHE A 59 -18.27 16.06 -2.21
CA PHE A 59 -19.27 15.45 -3.07
C PHE A 59 -18.61 14.80 -4.31
N LEU A 60 -18.62 13.46 -4.36
CA LEU A 60 -18.15 12.65 -5.48
C LEU A 60 -19.34 12.02 -6.22
N LYS A 61 -19.17 11.77 -7.54
CA LYS A 61 -20.14 10.95 -8.27
C LYS A 61 -20.11 9.51 -7.71
N PRO A 62 -21.22 8.76 -7.73
CA PRO A 62 -21.27 7.39 -7.19
C PRO A 62 -20.15 6.47 -7.71
N ASN A 63 -19.86 6.55 -9.02
CA ASN A 63 -18.79 5.76 -9.62
C ASN A 63 -17.39 6.18 -9.19
N GLU A 64 -17.17 7.45 -8.86
CA GLU A 64 -15.88 7.90 -8.31
C GLU A 64 -15.77 7.46 -6.85
N TYR A 65 -16.83 7.66 -6.07
CA TYR A 65 -16.87 7.23 -4.67
C TYR A 65 -16.51 5.75 -4.50
N ASN A 66 -17.14 4.86 -5.26
CA ASN A 66 -16.87 3.42 -5.18
C ASN A 66 -15.42 3.07 -5.57
N LYS A 67 -14.79 3.80 -6.50
CA LYS A 67 -13.37 3.58 -6.84
C LYS A 67 -12.46 3.95 -5.67
N PHE A 68 -12.73 5.09 -5.05
CA PHE A 68 -11.95 5.59 -3.91
C PHE A 68 -12.12 4.69 -2.69
N GLU A 69 -13.35 4.23 -2.42
CA GLU A 69 -13.66 3.29 -1.34
C GLU A 69 -12.87 1.97 -1.47
N ILE A 70 -12.81 1.41 -2.69
CA ILE A 70 -12.06 0.17 -2.92
C ILE A 70 -10.56 0.38 -2.75
N VAL A 71 -10.01 1.48 -3.29
CA VAL A 71 -8.57 1.80 -3.13
C VAL A 71 -8.23 2.00 -1.66
N LEU A 72 -9.04 2.77 -0.92
CA LEU A 72 -8.86 2.98 0.52
C LEU A 72 -8.83 1.65 1.28
N THR A 73 -9.71 0.72 0.93
CA THR A 73 -9.74 -0.62 1.54
C THR A 73 -8.44 -1.39 1.29
N ILE A 74 -7.91 -1.33 0.07
CA ILE A 74 -6.64 -2.00 -0.31
C ILE A 74 -5.44 -1.35 0.40
N ASP A 75 -5.40 -0.02 0.48
CA ASP A 75 -4.30 0.71 1.11
C ASP A 75 -4.26 0.45 2.62
N VAL A 76 -5.42 0.39 3.29
CA VAL A 76 -5.52 0.00 4.70
C VAL A 76 -5.00 -1.42 4.91
N HIS A 77 -5.38 -2.38 4.06
CA HIS A 77 -4.87 -3.76 4.14
C HIS A 77 -3.34 -3.82 3.93
N THR A 78 -2.83 -3.05 2.98
CA THR A 78 -1.39 -2.95 2.71
C THR A 78 -0.66 -2.39 3.92
N ARG A 79 -1.15 -1.28 4.50
CA ARG A 79 -0.60 -0.71 5.73
C ARG A 79 -0.56 -1.73 6.86
N ASP A 80 -1.68 -2.42 7.11
CA ASP A 80 -1.78 -3.39 8.20
C ASP A 80 -0.77 -4.54 8.01
N THR A 81 -0.57 -4.98 6.76
CA THR A 81 0.47 -5.96 6.42
C THR A 81 1.86 -5.43 6.74
N VAL A 82 2.18 -4.20 6.35
CA VAL A 82 3.48 -3.58 6.63
C VAL A 82 3.70 -3.38 8.13
N ASP A 83 2.66 -3.00 8.89
CA ASP A 83 2.73 -2.85 10.34
C ASP A 83 3.05 -4.19 11.02
N ILE A 84 2.47 -5.30 10.54
CA ILE A 84 2.82 -6.66 11.00
C ILE A 84 4.30 -6.96 10.71
N LEU A 85 4.79 -6.67 9.49
CA LEU A 85 6.19 -6.88 9.13
C LEU A 85 7.14 -6.07 10.04
N ILE A 86 6.81 -4.81 10.35
CA ILE A 86 7.61 -3.97 11.25
C ILE A 86 7.58 -4.51 12.67
N ARG A 87 6.39 -4.84 13.20
CA ARG A 87 6.21 -5.35 14.56
C ARG A 87 6.99 -6.63 14.79
N ASP A 88 6.97 -7.53 13.82
CA ASP A 88 7.60 -8.85 13.91
C ASP A 88 9.09 -8.79 13.48
N GLY A 89 9.59 -7.61 13.12
CA GLY A 89 11.00 -7.39 12.77
C GLY A 89 11.41 -8.04 11.45
N ILE A 90 10.45 -8.31 10.57
CA ILE A 90 10.65 -9.02 9.31
C ILE A 90 11.30 -8.07 8.30
N ASN A 91 12.49 -8.43 7.85
CA ASN A 91 13.32 -7.60 6.98
C ASN A 91 13.81 -8.33 5.72
N LYS A 92 13.20 -9.46 5.37
CA LYS A 92 13.58 -10.27 4.22
C LYS A 92 12.33 -10.69 3.45
N SER A 93 12.42 -10.63 2.13
CA SER A 93 11.33 -11.03 1.24
C SER A 93 11.04 -12.54 1.26
N HIS A 94 11.94 -13.40 1.74
CA HIS A 94 11.68 -14.85 1.81
C HIS A 94 10.90 -15.27 3.07
N ASP A 95 10.58 -14.34 3.97
CA ASP A 95 9.83 -14.68 5.17
C ASP A 95 8.39 -15.07 4.84
N PHE A 96 7.87 -16.10 5.50
CA PHE A 96 6.54 -16.63 5.22
C PHE A 96 5.45 -15.58 5.44
N SER A 97 5.58 -14.69 6.42
CA SER A 97 4.60 -13.64 6.70
C SER A 97 4.42 -12.66 5.52
N TRP A 98 5.46 -12.50 4.69
CA TRP A 98 5.37 -11.79 3.42
C TRP A 98 4.96 -12.71 2.26
N GLN A 99 5.48 -13.94 2.22
CA GLN A 99 5.20 -14.88 1.13
C GLN A 99 3.74 -15.35 1.07
N CYS A 100 3.02 -15.34 2.19
CA CYS A 100 1.62 -15.73 2.24
C CYS A 100 0.65 -14.66 1.67
N GLN A 101 1.14 -13.46 1.36
CA GLN A 101 0.33 -12.40 0.78
C GLN A 101 0.01 -12.66 -0.69
N LEU A 102 -1.17 -12.19 -1.14
CA LEU A 102 -1.50 -12.17 -2.56
C LEU A 102 -0.68 -11.08 -3.26
N ARG A 103 0.29 -11.52 -4.06
CA ARG A 103 1.20 -10.67 -4.82
C ARG A 103 0.96 -10.86 -6.31
N VAL A 104 1.00 -9.76 -7.05
CA VAL A 104 0.77 -9.70 -8.52
C VAL A 104 2.05 -9.26 -9.20
#